data_AF-A0A6G7YEG0-F1
#
_entry.id   AF-A0A6G7YEG0-F1
#
_cell.length_a   1.000
_cell.length_b   1.000
_cell.length_c   1.000
_cell.angle_alpha   90.00
_cell.angle_beta   90.00
_cell.angle_gamma   90.00
#
_symmetry.space_group_name_H-M   'P 1'
#
loop_
_entity.id
_entity.type
_entity.pdbx_description
1 polymer ?
#
loop_
_entity_poly.entity_id
_entity_poly.type
_entity_poly.pdbx_seq_one_letter_code
_entity_poly.pdbx_strand_id
1 'polypeptide(L)' 'MTEPITPRQLSVELSLSPTTIRQWLRDQGWQSAPYRRWELSTEQADQVRKHFRN' A
#
# COMPACT_ATOMS: atom_id res chain seq x y z
N MET A 1 -14.40 0.78 13.71
CA MET A 1 -13.36 -0.21 13.37
C MET A 1 -12.70 0.29 12.10
N THR A 2 -11.40 0.59 12.12
CA THR A 2 -10.69 1.07 10.93
C THR A 2 -10.51 -0.13 9.99
N GLU A 3 -11.12 -0.09 8.82
CA GLU A 3 -10.93 -1.13 7.81
C GLU A 3 -9.44 -1.20 7.43
N PRO A 4 -8.87 -2.40 7.20
CA PRO A 4 -7.48 -2.53 6.83
C PRO A 4 -7.22 -1.84 5.49
N ILE A 5 -6.24 -0.93 5.46
CA ILE A 5 -5.89 -0.22 4.24
C ILE A 5 -5.19 -1.20 3.31
N THR A 6 -5.67 -1.35 2.08
CA THR A 6 -5.03 -2.28 1.12
C THR A 6 -4.36 -1.53 -0.03
N PRO A 7 -3.35 -2.11 -0.70
CA PRO A 7 -2.80 -1.56 -1.93
C PRO A 7 -3.85 -1.32 -3.01
N ARG A 8 -4.95 -2.09 -3.01
CA ARG A 8 -6.07 -1.89 -3.92
C ARG A 8 -6.82 -0.60 -3.61
N GLN A 9 -7.08 -0.29 -2.34
CA GLN A 9 -7.71 0.99 -1.99
C GLN A 9 -6.81 2.16 -2.36
N LEU A 10 -5.52 2.09 -2.02
CA LEU A 10 -4.55 3.14 -2.40
C LEU A 10 -4.42 3.29 -3.92
N SER A 11 -4.55 2.20 -4.68
CA SER A 11 -4.52 2.26 -6.15
C SER A 11 -5.67 3.08 -6.73
N VAL A 12 -6.86 2.99 -6.14
CA VAL A 12 -8.03 3.80 -6.52
C VAL A 12 -7.84 5.25 -6.08
N GLU A 13 -7.36 5.47 -4.85
CA GLU A 13 -7.12 6.81 -4.28
C GLU A 13 -6.09 7.61 -5.10
N LEU A 14 -4.99 6.95 -5.48
CA LEU A 14 -3.85 7.57 -6.15
C LEU A 14 -3.91 7.44 -7.68
N SER A 15 -4.95 6.82 -8.23
CA SER A 15 -5.06 6.50 -9.67
C SER A 15 -3.83 5.79 -10.23
N LEU A 16 -3.28 4.84 -9.45
CA LEU A 16 -2.09 4.05 -9.79
C LEU A 16 -2.43 2.58 -9.93
N SER A 17 -1.49 1.78 -10.41
CA SER A 17 -1.64 0.33 -10.38
C SER A 17 -1.34 -0.23 -8.98
N PRO A 18 -2.12 -1.21 -8.47
CA PRO A 18 -1.81 -1.87 -7.21
C PRO A 18 -0.51 -2.69 -7.27
N THR A 19 0.01 -2.97 -8.47
CA THR A 19 1.32 -3.61 -8.66
C THR A 19 2.45 -2.63 -8.38
N THR A 20 2.35 -1.39 -8.84
CA THR A 20 3.31 -0.31 -8.56
C THR A 20 3.43 -0.07 -7.06
N ILE A 21 2.30 0.02 -6.36
CA ILE A 21 2.28 0.20 -4.91
C ILE A 21 2.93 -1.00 -4.20
N ARG A 22 2.62 -2.23 -4.61
CA ARG A 22 3.23 -3.45 -4.03
C ARG A 22 4.72 -3.55 -4.30
N GLN A 23 5.19 -3.15 -5.48
CA GLN A 23 6.61 -3.11 -5.81
C GLN A 23 7.34 -2.11 -4.91
N TRP A 24 6.84 -0.86 -4.85
CA TRP A 24 7.42 0.17 -4.00
C TRP A 24 7.46 -0.23 -2.52
N LEU A 25 6.38 -0.82 -2.00
CA LEU A 25 6.35 -1.33 -0.62
C LEU A 25 7.42 -2.41 -0.38
N ARG A 26 7.63 -3.31 -1.35
CA ARG A 26 8.70 -4.33 -1.27
C ARG A 26 10.08 -3.69 -1.31
N ASP A 27 10.28 -2.65 -2.10
CA ASP A 27 11.55 -1.93 -2.20
C ASP A 27 11.90 -1.23 -0.87
N GLN A 28 10.89 -0.82 -0.09
CA GLN A 28 11.06 -0.34 1.29
C GLN A 28 11.31 -1.46 2.32
N GLY A 29 11.35 -2.73 1.89
CA GLY A 29 11.50 -3.89 2.77
C GLY A 29 10.20 -4.35 3.43
N TRP A 30 9.05 -3.75 3.09
CA TRP A 30 7.76 -4.18 3.60
C TRP A 30 7.18 -5.28 2.74
N GLN A 31 7.03 -6.46 3.32
CA GLN A 31 6.49 -7.64 2.66
C GLN A 31 5.23 -8.12 3.36
N SER A 32 4.22 -8.50 2.59
CA SER A 32 3.10 -9.27 3.14
C SER A 32 3.55 -10.68 3.50
N ALA A 33 2.97 -11.25 4.56
CA ALA A 33 3.10 -12.68 4.80
C ALA A 33 2.56 -13.51 3.61
N PRO A 34 3.15 -14.68 3.31
CA PRO A 34 2.64 -15.58 2.28
C PRO A 34 1.16 -15.90 2.51
N TYR A 35 0.38 -15.94 1.42
CA TYR A 35 -1.07 -16.24 1.44
C TYR A 35 -1.94 -15.28 2.26
N ARG A 36 -1.39 -14.17 2.79
CA ARG A 36 -2.17 -13.12 3.43
C ARG A 36 -2.48 -11.99 2.46
N ARG A 37 -3.61 -11.34 2.70
CA ARG A 37 -3.93 -10.07 2.07
C ARG A 37 -2.91 -9.02 2.53
N TRP A 38 -2.58 -8.11 1.63
CA TRP A 38 -1.76 -6.94 1.97
C TRP A 38 -2.61 -5.98 2.79
N GLU A 39 -2.38 -5.98 4.09
CA GLU A 39 -3.00 -5.08 5.05
C GLU A 39 -1.91 -4.11 5.49
N LEU A 40 -2.04 -2.87 5.06
CA LEU A 40 -1.12 -1.79 5.38
C LEU A 40 -1.53 -1.17 6.70
N SER A 41 -0.53 -0.88 7.53
CA SER A 41 -0.73 0.05 8.64
C SER A 41 -1.04 1.45 8.12
N THR A 42 -1.65 2.28 8.96
CA THR A 42 -1.89 3.69 8.65
C THR A 42 -0.58 4.40 8.25
N GLU A 43 0.52 4.10 8.95
CA GLU A 43 1.84 4.66 8.66
C GLU A 43 2.34 4.27 7.26
N GLN A 44 2.23 2.99 6.88
CA GLN A 44 2.62 2.54 5.54
C GLN A 44 1.78 3.21 4.46
N ALA A 45 0.47 3.31 4.67
CA ALA A 45 -0.43 3.97 3.75
C ALA A 45 -0.09 5.46 3.57
N ASP A 46 0.24 6.16 4.66
CA ASP A 46 0.62 7.57 4.61
C ASP A 46 1.95 7.78 3.89
N GLN A 47 2.92 6.86 4.02
CA GLN A 47 4.14 6.93 3.23
C GLN A 47 3.89 6.69 1.73
N VAL A 48 3.04 5.72 1.37
CA VAL A 48 2.63 5.50 -0.04
C VAL A 48 2.00 6.78 -0.59
N ARG A 49 1.04 7.38 0.15
CA ARG A 49 0.39 8.64 -0.25
C ARG A 49 1.41 9.75 -0.45
N LYS A 50 2.31 9.95 0.52
CA LYS A 50 3.33 11.00 0.46
C LYS A 50 4.28 10.82 -0.73
N HIS A 51 4.62 9.58 -1.08
CA HIS A 51 5.51 9.29 -2.19
C HIS A 51 4.84 9.54 -3.56
N PHE A 52 3.60 9.11 -3.74
CA PHE A 52 2.95 9.08 -5.06
C PHE A 52 2.00 10.25 -5.35
N ARG A 53 1.56 11.02 -4.34
CA ARG A 53 0.67 12.18 -4.51
C ARG A 53 1.43 13.47 -4.85
N ASN A 54 2.75 13.42 -4.95
CA ASN A 54 3.60 14.58 -5.21
C ASN A 54 3.61 15.00 -6.69
#